data_AF-A0A7V9ZT79-F1
#
_entry.id   AF-A0A7V9ZT79-F1
#
_cell.length_a   1.000
_cell.length_b   1.000
_cell.length_c   1.000
_cell.angle_alpha   90.00
_cell.angle_beta   90.00
_cell.angle_gamma   90.00
#
_symmetry.space_group_name_H-M   'P 1'
#
loop_
_entity.id
_entity.type
_entity.pdbx_description
1 polymer ?
#
loop_
_entity_poly.entity_id
_entity_poly.type
_entity_poly.pdbx_seq_one_letter_code
_entity_poly.pdbx_strand_id
1 'polypeptide(L)'
;MKWLMVLILGCLSFNACAGTVTQTVNQTDGGKSSGAKVESNINAATVNSAENEAEKIESNKSETAESQTGQPRTVRDFFNLLPQKYFLLEGCEPQKDKNCDKARKEYVKRYLEIEDTANGYWKSGCDGAQSCLQMALFKRPDATYIVAVHTLNEMEETNYFLIYKNGKWFDISAQVIPEFSGKNIYELPQKGTTIEVFKKNFPEPSYSERGAKIYDLEWKNGKFTRQK
;
A
#
# COMPACT_ATOMS: atom_id res chain seq x y z
N MET A 1 -43.66 -13.24 -34.83
CA MET A 1 -42.89 -14.28 -35.55
C MET A 1 -42.03 -15.02 -34.54
N LYS A 2 -42.25 -16.34 -34.42
CA LYS A 2 -41.56 -17.29 -33.53
C LYS A 2 -40.26 -17.76 -34.19
N TRP A 3 -39.12 -17.67 -33.51
CA TRP A 3 -37.91 -18.46 -33.75
C TRP A 3 -37.27 -18.69 -32.37
N LEU A 4 -37.54 -19.83 -31.72
CA LEU A 4 -36.90 -21.15 -31.85
C LEU A 4 -35.56 -21.24 -31.10
N MET A 5 -35.62 -22.02 -30.02
CA MET A 5 -34.53 -22.52 -29.19
C MET A 5 -33.41 -23.18 -29.99
N VAL A 6 -32.17 -23.07 -29.51
CA VAL A 6 -31.20 -24.17 -29.58
C VAL A 6 -30.53 -24.33 -28.20
N LEU A 7 -30.68 -25.55 -27.70
CA LEU A 7 -30.05 -26.16 -26.53
C LEU A 7 -28.53 -26.30 -26.75
N ILE A 8 -27.71 -26.04 -25.73
CA ILE A 8 -26.41 -26.73 -25.60
C ILE A 8 -26.32 -27.33 -24.19
N LEU A 9 -26.24 -28.65 -24.23
CA LEU A 9 -26.05 -29.61 -23.15
C LEU A 9 -24.54 -29.71 -22.86
N GLY A 10 -24.15 -29.68 -21.59
CA GLY A 10 -22.74 -29.83 -21.20
C GLY A 10 -22.60 -30.29 -19.76
N CYS A 11 -22.70 -31.59 -19.54
CA CYS A 11 -22.40 -32.28 -18.29
C CYS A 11 -20.93 -32.10 -17.91
N LEU A 12 -20.64 -31.69 -16.68
CA LEU A 12 -19.37 -32.00 -16.01
C LEU A 12 -19.64 -32.40 -14.57
N SER A 13 -19.42 -33.68 -14.32
CA SER A 13 -19.48 -34.37 -13.04
C SER A 13 -18.28 -33.98 -12.18
N PHE A 14 -18.51 -33.49 -10.96
CA PHE A 14 -17.45 -33.33 -9.97
C PHE A 14 -17.44 -34.51 -9.00
N ASN A 15 -16.29 -35.20 -8.99
CA ASN A 15 -15.92 -36.23 -8.03
C ASN A 15 -15.85 -35.63 -6.61
N ALA A 16 -16.55 -36.26 -5.67
CA ALA A 16 -16.41 -36.02 -4.24
C ALA A 16 -15.26 -36.89 -3.71
N CYS A 17 -14.14 -36.29 -3.31
CA CYS A 17 -13.18 -36.94 -2.43
C CYS A 17 -13.38 -36.40 -1.01
N ALA A 18 -13.95 -37.25 -0.15
CA ALA A 18 -13.97 -37.07 1.29
C ALA A 18 -12.57 -37.37 1.85
N GLY A 19 -12.04 -36.46 2.66
CA GLY A 19 -10.83 -36.67 3.46
C GLY A 19 -11.06 -36.07 4.85
N THR A 20 -11.32 -36.94 5.81
CA THR A 20 -11.55 -36.59 7.22
C THR A 20 -10.33 -37.03 8.05
N VAL A 21 -10.09 -36.26 9.12
CA VAL A 21 -9.41 -36.62 10.38
C VAL A 21 -7.91 -36.36 10.51
N THR A 22 -7.63 -35.20 11.11
CA THR A 22 -6.95 -34.98 12.40
C THR A 22 -5.84 -35.94 12.83
N GLN A 23 -4.67 -35.39 13.17
CA GLN A 23 -4.05 -35.70 14.47
C GLN A 23 -3.21 -34.53 15.01
N THR A 24 -3.59 -34.13 16.22
CA THR A 24 -2.96 -33.17 17.13
C THR A 24 -2.07 -33.93 18.10
N VAL A 25 -0.80 -33.54 18.29
CA VAL A 25 0.04 -33.85 19.47
C VAL A 25 1.00 -32.67 19.64
N ASN A 26 0.74 -31.73 20.56
CA ASN A 26 1.16 -31.67 21.97
C ASN A 26 2.66 -31.41 22.22
N GLN A 27 2.89 -30.33 22.99
CA GLN A 27 3.75 -30.26 24.20
C GLN A 27 5.29 -30.22 24.01
N THR A 28 6.11 -29.53 24.81
CA THR A 28 5.96 -28.73 26.04
C THR A 28 7.24 -27.87 26.22
N ASP A 29 7.11 -26.82 27.03
CA ASP A 29 8.07 -26.34 28.05
C ASP A 29 9.56 -26.15 27.76
N GLY A 30 10.00 -24.94 28.09
CA GLY A 30 10.78 -24.83 29.32
C GLY A 30 12.19 -24.27 29.19
N GLY A 31 12.39 -23.09 29.77
CA GLY A 31 13.53 -22.92 30.68
C GLY A 31 14.60 -21.90 30.29
N LYS A 32 14.66 -20.86 31.14
CA LYS A 32 15.85 -20.51 31.95
C LYS A 32 16.76 -19.37 31.45
N SER A 33 16.41 -18.18 31.96
CA SER A 33 17.26 -17.24 32.71
C SER A 33 18.74 -17.62 32.97
N SER A 34 19.65 -16.78 32.50
CA SER A 34 20.71 -16.11 33.29
C SER A 34 21.24 -14.94 32.42
N GLY A 35 21.56 -13.74 32.88
CA GLY A 35 22.16 -13.39 34.17
C GLY A 35 23.66 -13.24 34.01
N ALA A 36 24.15 -12.21 33.30
CA ALA A 36 25.56 -11.83 33.32
C ALA A 36 25.72 -10.31 33.20
N LYS A 37 26.22 -9.74 34.29
CA LYS A 37 26.65 -8.36 34.52
C LYS A 37 28.18 -8.35 34.36
N VAL A 38 28.74 -7.53 33.48
CA VAL A 38 30.18 -7.22 33.48
C VAL A 38 30.38 -5.73 33.20
N GLU A 39 31.27 -5.15 33.99
CA GLU A 39 31.54 -3.73 34.21
C GLU A 39 32.58 -3.15 33.23
N SER A 40 32.46 -1.83 33.05
CA SER A 40 33.51 -0.80 32.90
C SER A 40 34.64 -0.95 31.88
N ASN A 41 34.79 0.08 31.02
CA ASN A 41 36.04 0.84 31.05
C ASN A 41 35.89 2.27 30.47
N ILE A 42 36.50 3.20 31.19
CA ILE A 42 36.64 4.63 30.90
C ILE A 42 37.89 4.80 30.02
N ASN A 43 37.87 5.72 29.05
CA ASN A 43 39.04 6.52 28.72
C ASN A 43 38.67 7.82 28.02
N ALA A 44 39.45 8.84 28.35
CA ALA A 44 39.15 10.25 28.21
C ALA A 44 39.82 10.91 26.99
N ALA A 45 39.27 12.09 26.68
CA ALA A 45 39.90 13.30 26.12
C ALA A 45 40.52 13.26 24.71
N THR A 46 40.08 14.18 23.85
CA THR A 46 40.96 15.21 23.26
C THR A 46 40.11 16.39 22.76
N VAL A 47 40.46 17.58 23.25
CA VAL A 47 40.00 18.91 22.83
C VAL A 47 40.82 19.33 21.61
N ASN A 48 40.22 20.03 20.64
CA ASN A 48 40.88 21.13 19.93
C ASN A 48 39.84 22.03 19.25
N SER A 49 39.80 23.28 19.71
CA SER A 49 39.20 24.44 19.05
C SER A 49 40.19 25.02 18.03
N ALA A 50 39.70 25.52 16.90
CA ALA A 50 40.28 26.68 16.21
C ALA A 50 39.25 27.28 15.24
N GLU A 51 39.11 28.60 15.34
CA GLU A 51 38.23 29.50 14.60
C GLU A 51 38.86 30.00 13.27
N ASN A 52 38.00 30.65 12.47
CA ASN A 52 38.25 31.66 11.41
C ASN A 52 38.81 31.13 10.07
N GLU A 53 38.39 31.61 8.88
CA GLU A 53 37.67 32.83 8.49
C GLU A 53 37.10 32.66 7.05
N ALA A 54 36.13 33.50 6.68
CA ALA A 54 35.83 34.14 5.38
C ALA A 54 36.53 33.60 4.09
N GLU A 55 35.97 33.55 2.88
CA GLU A 55 34.77 34.10 2.24
C GLU A 55 34.90 33.63 0.77
N LYS A 56 33.86 33.02 0.18
CA LYS A 56 33.69 33.02 -1.28
C LYS A 56 32.22 32.84 -1.63
N ILE A 57 31.57 33.98 -1.85
CA ILE A 57 30.23 34.08 -2.41
C ILE A 57 30.34 33.77 -3.91
N GLU A 58 29.87 32.59 -4.32
CA GLU A 58 29.68 32.25 -5.71
C GLU A 58 28.38 31.47 -5.86
N SER A 59 27.29 32.22 -6.07
CA SER A 59 26.11 31.87 -6.87
C SER A 59 25.72 30.39 -6.91
N ASN A 60 25.44 29.78 -5.76
CA ASN A 60 24.63 28.58 -5.71
C ASN A 60 23.17 29.01 -5.72
N LYS A 61 22.60 28.96 -6.93
CA LYS A 61 21.16 28.91 -7.18
C LYS A 61 20.58 27.85 -6.25
N SER A 62 20.10 28.32 -5.10
CA SER A 62 19.33 27.55 -4.15
C SER A 62 18.08 27.09 -4.91
N GLU A 63 18.14 25.87 -5.44
CA GLU A 63 16.95 25.06 -5.63
C GLU A 63 16.35 24.88 -4.23
N THR A 64 15.54 25.89 -3.92
CA THR A 64 14.63 25.91 -2.80
C THR A 64 13.81 24.64 -2.97
N ALA A 65 13.94 23.70 -2.03
CA ALA A 65 12.98 22.63 -1.86
C ALA A 65 11.61 23.31 -1.80
N GLU A 66 10.86 23.23 -2.89
CA GLU A 66 9.54 23.81 -2.99
C GLU A 66 8.73 23.24 -1.84
N SER A 67 8.50 24.08 -0.83
CA SER A 67 7.41 23.89 0.10
C SER A 67 6.17 23.83 -0.78
N GLN A 68 5.72 22.61 -1.08
CA GLN A 68 4.47 22.38 -1.78
C GLN A 68 3.35 22.87 -0.85
N THR A 69 3.10 24.17 -0.92
CA THR A 69 2.06 24.89 -0.17
C THR A 69 0.66 24.57 -0.71
N GLY A 70 0.58 23.83 -1.83
CA GLY A 70 -0.65 23.32 -2.41
C GLY A 70 -0.99 21.91 -1.95
N GLN A 71 -2.29 21.63 -1.83
CA GLN A 71 -2.80 20.27 -1.63
C GLN A 71 -2.40 19.40 -2.85
N PRO A 72 -1.86 18.17 -2.66
CA PRO A 72 -1.54 17.25 -3.74
C PRO A 72 -2.76 16.98 -4.63
N ARG A 73 -2.55 16.90 -5.94
CA ARG A 73 -3.64 16.77 -6.92
C ARG A 73 -3.51 15.57 -7.83
N THR A 74 -2.28 15.17 -8.13
CA THR A 74 -2.00 14.04 -9.01
C THR A 74 -1.66 12.79 -8.19
N VAL A 75 -1.83 11.62 -8.79
CA VAL A 75 -1.45 10.36 -8.14
C VAL A 75 0.05 10.33 -7.80
N ARG A 76 0.87 11.00 -8.61
CA ARG A 76 2.31 11.23 -8.37
C ARG A 76 2.57 12.03 -7.10
N ASP A 77 1.85 13.14 -6.90
CA ASP A 77 2.01 13.98 -5.72
C ASP A 77 1.69 13.17 -4.45
N PHE A 78 0.59 12.41 -4.50
CA PHE A 78 0.19 11.53 -3.40
C PHE A 78 1.21 10.42 -3.16
N PHE A 79 1.72 9.76 -4.22
CA PHE A 79 2.78 8.76 -4.08
C PHE A 79 4.01 9.34 -3.39
N ASN A 80 4.49 10.52 -3.82
CA ASN A 80 5.67 11.16 -3.24
C ASN A 80 5.52 11.49 -1.75
N LEU A 81 4.28 11.71 -1.30
CA LEU A 81 3.96 12.02 0.09
C LEU A 81 3.57 10.78 0.90
N LEU A 82 3.42 9.60 0.30
CA LEU A 82 2.87 8.41 0.95
C LEU A 82 3.83 7.86 2.03
N PRO A 83 3.42 7.79 3.31
CA PRO A 83 4.28 7.31 4.39
C PRO A 83 4.66 5.82 4.27
N GLN A 84 5.86 5.49 4.75
CA GLN A 84 6.40 4.11 4.79
C GLN A 84 5.44 3.10 5.43
N LYS A 85 4.64 3.50 6.43
CA LYS A 85 3.68 2.60 7.10
C LYS A 85 2.55 2.09 6.20
N TYR A 86 2.28 2.76 5.07
CA TYR A 86 1.28 2.30 4.09
C TYR A 86 1.93 1.64 2.88
N PHE A 87 3.19 1.93 2.62
CA PHE A 87 3.97 1.34 1.55
C PHE A 87 5.46 1.44 1.86
N LEU A 88 6.09 0.32 2.17
CA LEU A 88 7.52 0.27 2.47
C LEU A 88 8.30 0.41 1.15
N LEU A 89 9.20 1.38 1.09
CA LEU A 89 10.14 1.53 -0.03
C LEU A 89 11.49 0.97 0.39
N GLU A 90 11.96 -0.02 -0.36
CA GLU A 90 13.30 -0.55 -0.20
C GLU A 90 14.34 0.56 -0.37
N GLY A 91 15.38 0.54 0.47
CA GLY A 91 16.43 1.54 0.46
C GLY A 91 16.02 2.91 1.01
N CYS A 92 14.78 3.08 1.51
CA CYS A 92 14.49 4.23 2.35
C CYS A 92 15.05 4.02 3.76
N GLU A 93 16.08 4.78 4.09
CA GLU A 93 16.60 4.89 5.45
C GLU A 93 16.28 6.30 5.98
N PRO A 94 15.24 6.49 6.81
CA PRO A 94 14.84 7.82 7.28
C PRO A 94 15.96 8.61 7.98
N GLN A 95 16.98 7.92 8.51
CA GLN A 95 18.16 8.54 9.12
C GLN A 95 19.10 9.20 8.09
N LYS A 96 19.12 8.72 6.84
CA LYS A 96 20.01 9.20 5.76
C LYS A 96 19.24 9.95 4.66
N ASP A 97 17.99 9.58 4.44
CA ASP A 97 17.07 10.16 3.46
C ASP A 97 15.72 10.39 4.14
N LYS A 98 15.57 11.55 4.79
CA LYS A 98 14.42 11.88 5.64
C LYS A 98 13.07 11.73 4.93
N ASN A 99 13.02 11.92 3.62
CA ASN A 99 11.79 11.87 2.81
C ASN A 99 11.73 10.67 1.86
N CYS A 100 12.73 9.79 1.88
CA CYS A 100 12.90 8.70 0.93
C CYS A 100 13.00 9.18 -0.54
N ASP A 101 13.43 10.41 -0.81
CA ASP A 101 13.35 11.00 -2.16
C ASP A 101 14.16 10.20 -3.19
N LYS A 102 15.33 9.67 -2.78
CA LYS A 102 16.15 8.83 -3.65
C LYS A 102 15.48 7.49 -3.92
N ALA A 103 14.99 6.83 -2.85
CA ALA A 103 14.30 5.54 -2.95
C ALA A 103 13.05 5.64 -3.83
N ARG A 104 12.27 6.72 -3.70
CA ARG A 104 11.10 6.98 -4.55
C ARG A 104 11.46 7.11 -6.02
N LYS A 105 12.47 7.91 -6.36
CA LYS A 105 12.92 8.09 -7.75
C LYS A 105 13.36 6.77 -8.36
N GLU A 106 14.12 5.98 -7.63
CA GLU A 106 14.56 4.66 -8.08
C GLU A 106 13.38 3.68 -8.22
N TYR A 107 12.45 3.64 -7.26
CA TYR A 107 11.25 2.80 -7.33
C TYR A 107 10.44 3.09 -8.59
N VAL A 108 10.18 4.37 -8.85
CA VAL A 108 9.45 4.81 -10.04
C VAL A 108 10.17 4.36 -11.31
N LYS A 109 11.48 4.57 -11.39
CA LYS A 109 12.28 4.22 -12.57
C LYS A 109 12.23 2.73 -12.87
N ARG A 110 12.21 1.88 -11.83
CA ARG A 110 12.30 0.42 -11.95
C ARG A 110 10.95 -0.26 -12.12
N TYR A 111 9.95 0.17 -11.35
CA TYR A 111 8.70 -0.59 -11.19
C TYR A 111 7.46 0.13 -11.72
N LEU A 112 7.52 1.40 -12.13
CA LEU A 112 6.33 2.06 -12.67
C LEU A 112 5.88 1.38 -13.96
N GLU A 113 4.67 0.84 -13.95
CA GLU A 113 4.03 0.24 -15.12
C GLU A 113 3.04 1.23 -15.76
N ILE A 114 2.21 1.89 -14.94
CA ILE A 114 1.16 2.78 -15.39
C ILE A 114 1.08 4.00 -14.47
N GLU A 115 1.17 5.18 -15.07
CA GLU A 115 0.80 6.46 -14.45
C GLU A 115 -0.26 7.14 -15.32
N ASP A 116 -1.52 6.98 -14.95
CA ASP A 116 -2.66 7.60 -15.62
C ASP A 116 -3.14 8.79 -14.79
N THR A 117 -2.43 9.92 -14.95
CA THR A 117 -2.74 11.14 -14.19
C THR A 117 -4.14 11.69 -14.53
N ALA A 118 -4.65 11.46 -15.73
CA ALA A 118 -5.97 11.94 -16.14
C ALA A 118 -7.11 11.23 -15.40
N ASN A 119 -6.96 9.92 -15.15
CA ASN A 119 -7.90 9.14 -14.36
C ASN A 119 -7.50 9.00 -12.88
N GLY A 120 -6.35 9.54 -12.49
CA GLY A 120 -5.85 9.47 -11.12
C GLY A 120 -5.45 8.05 -10.70
N TYR A 121 -4.90 7.26 -11.61
CA TYR A 121 -4.52 5.87 -11.37
C TYR A 121 -3.02 5.64 -11.48
N TRP A 122 -2.52 4.75 -10.63
CA TRP A 122 -1.13 4.31 -10.60
C TRP A 122 -1.07 2.81 -10.45
N LYS A 123 -0.18 2.17 -11.21
CA LYS A 123 0.23 0.78 -11.00
C LYS A 123 1.74 0.67 -11.13
N SER A 124 2.34 0.02 -10.16
CA SER A 124 3.74 -0.37 -10.21
C SER A 124 3.90 -1.82 -9.80
N GLY A 125 4.86 -2.47 -10.44
CA GLY A 125 5.23 -3.84 -10.17
C GLY A 125 5.96 -3.99 -8.84
N CYS A 126 6.45 -5.21 -8.63
CA CYS A 126 7.23 -5.61 -7.48
C CYS A 126 8.37 -6.51 -7.89
N ASP A 127 9.27 -6.73 -6.93
CA ASP A 127 10.12 -7.91 -6.90
C ASP A 127 10.00 -8.59 -5.53
N GLY A 128 10.75 -9.67 -5.29
CA GLY A 128 10.67 -10.40 -4.01
C GLY A 128 11.03 -9.55 -2.78
N ALA A 129 11.68 -8.39 -2.93
CA ALA A 129 12.01 -7.49 -1.83
C ALA A 129 11.04 -6.31 -1.71
N GLN A 130 10.52 -5.82 -2.82
CA GLN A 130 9.70 -4.62 -2.90
C GLN A 130 8.24 -4.95 -3.21
N SER A 131 7.30 -4.54 -2.37
CA SER A 131 5.86 -4.77 -2.59
C SER A 131 5.32 -4.09 -3.84
N CYS A 132 4.29 -4.70 -4.44
CA CYS A 132 3.52 -4.17 -5.56
C CYS A 132 2.60 -3.06 -5.05
N LEU A 133 2.32 -2.05 -5.88
CA LEU A 133 1.51 -0.90 -5.49
C LEU A 133 0.51 -0.53 -6.58
N GLN A 134 -0.73 -0.34 -6.17
CA GLN A 134 -1.77 0.32 -6.95
C GLN A 134 -2.33 1.49 -6.16
N MET A 135 -2.64 2.59 -6.85
CA MET A 135 -3.35 3.72 -6.26
C MET A 135 -4.45 4.22 -7.19
N ALA A 136 -5.56 4.69 -6.61
CA ALA A 136 -6.64 5.34 -7.35
C ALA A 136 -7.18 6.54 -6.57
N LEU A 137 -7.45 7.64 -7.28
CA LEU A 137 -7.96 8.87 -6.70
C LEU A 137 -9.47 9.00 -6.92
N PHE A 138 -10.21 9.19 -5.83
CA PHE A 138 -11.65 9.43 -5.84
C PHE A 138 -11.93 10.88 -5.42
N LYS A 139 -12.31 11.72 -6.40
CA LYS A 139 -12.58 13.14 -6.16
C LYS A 139 -13.88 13.34 -5.37
N ARG A 140 -13.80 14.13 -4.31
CA ARG A 140 -14.94 14.54 -3.47
C ARG A 140 -15.56 15.84 -4.00
N PRO A 141 -16.83 16.15 -3.63
CA PRO A 141 -17.49 17.40 -4.03
C PRO A 141 -16.76 18.67 -3.58
N ASP A 142 -16.02 18.61 -2.47
CA ASP A 142 -15.20 19.70 -1.93
C ASP A 142 -13.84 19.87 -2.64
N ALA A 143 -13.66 19.22 -3.79
CA ALA A 143 -12.42 19.17 -4.57
C ALA A 143 -11.21 18.52 -3.86
N THR A 144 -11.42 17.87 -2.71
CA THR A 144 -10.41 17.00 -2.09
C THR A 144 -10.49 15.58 -2.68
N TYR A 145 -9.55 14.71 -2.30
CA TYR A 145 -9.46 13.34 -2.80
C TYR A 145 -9.46 12.33 -1.65
N ILE A 146 -10.11 11.19 -1.89
CA ILE A 146 -9.76 9.94 -1.21
C ILE A 146 -8.74 9.22 -2.08
N VAL A 147 -7.66 8.76 -1.48
CA VAL A 147 -6.60 7.98 -2.12
C VAL A 147 -6.78 6.54 -1.69
N ALA A 148 -7.24 5.68 -2.60
CA ALA A 148 -7.21 4.25 -2.37
C ALA A 148 -5.79 3.76 -2.66
N VAL A 149 -5.23 2.98 -1.74
CA VAL A 149 -3.89 2.37 -1.82
C VAL A 149 -4.06 0.88 -1.65
N HIS A 150 -3.56 0.12 -2.61
CA HIS A 150 -3.53 -1.33 -2.56
C HIS A 150 -2.07 -1.78 -2.67
N THR A 151 -1.60 -2.53 -1.68
CA THR A 151 -0.27 -3.12 -1.64
C THR A 151 -0.35 -4.62 -1.63
N LEU A 152 0.52 -5.28 -2.40
CA LEU A 152 0.63 -6.73 -2.46
C LEU A 152 2.09 -7.15 -2.31
N ASN A 153 2.38 -8.10 -1.43
CA ASN A 153 3.66 -8.79 -1.34
C ASN A 153 3.41 -10.30 -1.26
N GLU A 154 4.48 -11.08 -1.09
CA GLU A 154 4.39 -12.56 -1.08
C GLU A 154 3.48 -13.11 0.03
N MET A 155 3.32 -12.37 1.14
CA MET A 155 2.64 -12.83 2.35
C MET A 155 1.30 -12.15 2.60
N GLU A 156 1.12 -10.93 2.07
CA GLU A 156 0.02 -10.06 2.44
C GLU A 156 -0.46 -9.21 1.26
N GLU A 157 -1.77 -8.96 1.27
CA GLU A 157 -2.41 -7.98 0.41
C GLU A 157 -3.24 -7.06 1.31
N THR A 158 -2.98 -5.76 1.25
CA THR A 158 -3.56 -4.77 2.16
C THR A 158 -4.12 -3.60 1.39
N ASN A 159 -5.26 -3.09 1.85
CA ASN A 159 -5.99 -2.01 1.21
C ASN A 159 -6.19 -0.87 2.22
N TYR A 160 -6.03 0.37 1.78
CA TYR A 160 -6.28 1.56 2.58
C TYR A 160 -7.04 2.59 1.77
N PHE A 161 -7.92 3.34 2.43
CA PHE A 161 -8.58 4.52 1.87
C PHE A 161 -8.21 5.72 2.73
N LEU A 162 -7.38 6.58 2.14
CA LEU A 162 -6.67 7.61 2.86
C LEU A 162 -7.16 9.00 2.44
N ILE A 163 -7.05 9.97 3.35
CA ILE A 163 -7.11 11.39 3.02
C ILE A 163 -5.82 12.08 3.42
N TYR A 164 -5.43 13.08 2.61
CA TYR A 164 -4.36 13.99 2.94
C TYR A 164 -4.94 15.35 3.30
N LYS A 165 -4.71 15.80 4.55
CA LYS A 165 -5.18 17.08 5.05
C LYS A 165 -4.14 17.71 5.97
N ASN A 166 -3.84 18.99 5.76
CA ASN A 166 -2.92 19.77 6.59
C ASN A 166 -1.55 19.09 6.77
N GLY A 167 -0.96 18.58 5.69
CA GLY A 167 0.35 17.94 5.74
C GLY A 167 0.35 16.49 6.25
N LYS A 168 -0.81 15.92 6.58
CA LYS A 168 -0.93 14.63 7.27
C LYS A 168 -1.87 13.67 6.57
N TRP A 169 -1.55 12.39 6.70
CA TRP A 169 -2.36 11.27 6.20
C TRP A 169 -3.25 10.71 7.30
N PHE A 170 -4.50 10.45 6.96
CA PHE A 170 -5.47 9.79 7.83
C PHE A 170 -6.06 8.59 7.10
N ASP A 171 -6.06 7.44 7.77
CA ASP A 171 -6.79 6.27 7.32
C ASP A 171 -8.26 6.42 7.70
N ILE A 172 -9.13 6.41 6.70
CA ILE A 172 -10.57 6.53 6.84
C ILE A 172 -11.31 5.33 6.23
N SER A 173 -10.62 4.20 6.03
CA SER A 173 -11.16 3.00 5.37
C SER A 173 -12.48 2.53 5.98
N ALA A 174 -12.51 2.37 7.30
CA ALA A 174 -13.72 1.96 8.03
C ALA A 174 -14.84 3.02 8.02
N GLN A 175 -14.54 4.28 7.70
CA GLN A 175 -15.53 5.37 7.66
C GLN A 175 -16.19 5.48 6.29
N VAL A 176 -15.42 5.26 5.22
CA VAL A 176 -15.87 5.52 3.84
C VAL A 176 -16.32 4.26 3.10
N ILE A 177 -15.83 3.09 3.50
CA ILE A 177 -16.21 1.82 2.90
C ILE A 177 -17.20 1.09 3.83
N PRO A 178 -18.44 0.84 3.37
CA PRO A 178 -19.41 0.07 4.14
C PRO A 178 -18.86 -1.33 4.46
N GLU A 179 -18.80 -1.66 5.75
CA GLU A 179 -18.23 -2.90 6.31
C GLU A 179 -16.85 -3.23 5.71
N PHE A 180 -15.96 -2.23 5.74
CA PHE A 180 -14.55 -2.42 5.39
C PHE A 180 -13.95 -3.63 6.12
N SER A 181 -13.21 -4.47 5.40
CA SER A 181 -12.63 -5.69 5.95
C SER A 181 -11.32 -6.03 5.27
N GLY A 182 -10.28 -6.33 6.06
CA GLY A 182 -9.01 -6.88 5.56
C GLY A 182 -9.12 -8.31 5.01
N LYS A 183 -10.31 -8.94 5.11
CA LYS A 183 -10.63 -10.23 4.50
C LYS A 183 -11.21 -10.09 3.08
N ASN A 184 -11.22 -8.89 2.53
CA ASN A 184 -11.66 -8.60 1.18
C ASN A 184 -10.50 -8.05 0.34
N ILE A 185 -10.60 -8.23 -0.96
CA ILE A 185 -9.73 -7.67 -1.98
C ILE A 185 -10.52 -6.58 -2.71
N TYR A 186 -9.91 -5.41 -2.87
CA TYR A 186 -10.53 -4.23 -3.48
C TYR A 186 -9.80 -3.88 -4.78
N GLU A 187 -10.36 -4.24 -5.92
CA GLU A 187 -9.74 -3.96 -7.22
C GLU A 187 -9.94 -2.51 -7.63
N LEU A 188 -8.85 -1.75 -7.61
CA LEU A 188 -8.88 -0.32 -7.91
C LEU A 188 -9.06 -0.08 -9.42
N PRO A 189 -10.05 0.74 -9.83
CA PRO A 189 -10.30 1.02 -11.24
C PRO A 189 -9.22 1.93 -11.83
N GLN A 190 -8.67 1.55 -12.99
CA GLN A 190 -7.91 2.50 -13.81
C GLN A 190 -8.82 3.54 -14.46
N LYS A 191 -10.00 3.12 -14.92
CA LYS A 191 -11.00 3.98 -15.55
C LYS A 191 -12.33 3.81 -14.84
N GLY A 192 -13.08 4.91 -14.70
CA GLY A 192 -14.33 4.93 -13.95
C GLY A 192 -14.10 5.00 -12.44
N THR A 193 -15.16 4.74 -11.68
CA THR A 193 -15.18 5.01 -10.23
C THR A 193 -15.77 3.86 -9.43
N THR A 194 -15.81 2.66 -10.02
CA THR A 194 -16.33 1.45 -9.41
C THR A 194 -15.17 0.56 -8.98
N ILE A 195 -15.17 0.16 -7.70
CA ILE A 195 -14.23 -0.83 -7.15
C ILE A 195 -14.96 -2.16 -7.07
N GLU A 196 -14.39 -3.19 -7.68
CA GLU A 196 -14.91 -4.56 -7.52
C GLU A 196 -14.36 -5.15 -6.22
N VAL A 197 -15.23 -5.78 -5.44
CA VAL A 197 -14.85 -6.34 -4.12
C VAL A 197 -14.98 -7.85 -4.13
N PHE A 198 -13.89 -8.52 -3.77
CA PHE A 198 -13.79 -9.98 -3.75
C PHE A 198 -13.52 -10.48 -2.35
N LYS A 199 -13.95 -11.71 -2.08
CA LYS A 199 -13.56 -12.42 -0.86
C LYS A 199 -12.09 -12.78 -0.95
N LYS A 200 -11.31 -12.52 0.09
CA LYS A 200 -9.96 -13.07 0.21
C LYS A 200 -10.07 -14.53 0.67
N ASN A 201 -9.50 -15.43 -0.13
CA ASN A 201 -9.34 -16.84 0.23
C ASN A 201 -7.94 -17.07 0.80
N PHE A 202 -7.82 -18.06 1.69
CA PHE A 202 -6.55 -18.49 2.27
C PHE A 202 -6.40 -19.99 2.05
N PRO A 203 -6.09 -20.43 0.82
CA PRO A 203 -5.71 -21.82 0.60
C PRO A 203 -4.44 -22.15 1.40
N GLU A 204 -4.40 -23.34 1.98
CA GLU A 204 -3.17 -23.91 2.54
C GLU A 204 -2.17 -24.17 1.39
N PRO A 205 -0.88 -23.84 1.52
CA PRO A 205 -0.21 -23.18 2.63
C PRO A 205 0.16 -21.73 2.30
N SER A 206 -0.53 -20.78 2.91
CA SER A 206 -0.02 -19.44 3.30
C SER A 206 -0.08 -18.23 2.35
N TYR A 207 -0.67 -18.33 1.15
CA TYR A 207 -0.87 -17.13 0.31
C TYR A 207 -2.35 -16.80 0.13
N SER A 208 -2.67 -15.50 0.08
CA SER A 208 -4.04 -15.07 -0.16
C SER A 208 -4.37 -15.06 -1.65
N GLU A 209 -5.50 -15.66 -2.01
CA GLU A 209 -6.01 -15.66 -3.38
C GLU A 209 -7.31 -14.87 -3.50
N ARG A 210 -7.56 -14.37 -4.71
CA ARG A 210 -8.83 -13.76 -5.08
C ARG A 210 -9.93 -14.83 -5.14
N GLY A 211 -10.90 -14.70 -4.25
CA GLY A 211 -12.10 -15.53 -4.22
C GLY A 211 -13.23 -14.96 -5.07
N ALA A 212 -14.45 -15.36 -4.75
CA ALA A 212 -15.64 -14.90 -5.45
C ALA A 212 -15.86 -13.38 -5.26
N LYS A 213 -16.33 -12.73 -6.34
CA LYS A 213 -16.85 -11.36 -6.28
C LYS A 213 -18.04 -11.32 -5.33
N ILE A 214 -18.07 -10.34 -4.43
CA ILE A 214 -19.12 -10.18 -3.42
C ILE A 214 -20.08 -9.05 -3.83
N TYR A 215 -19.54 -7.90 -4.23
CA TYR A 215 -20.30 -6.72 -4.64
C TYR A 215 -19.39 -5.71 -5.35
N ASP A 216 -20.00 -4.67 -5.90
CA ASP A 216 -19.32 -3.48 -6.42
C ASP A 216 -19.47 -2.30 -5.46
N LEU A 217 -18.46 -1.44 -5.37
CA LEU A 217 -18.51 -0.16 -4.68
C LEU A 217 -18.48 0.95 -5.72
N GLU A 218 -19.62 1.57 -5.96
CA GLU A 218 -19.74 2.73 -6.84
C GLU A 218 -19.44 4.01 -6.04
N TRP A 219 -18.49 4.80 -6.49
CA TRP A 219 -18.27 6.14 -5.96
C TRP A 219 -19.16 7.16 -6.66
N LYS A 220 -20.04 7.79 -5.89
CA LYS A 220 -20.96 8.82 -6.37
C LYS A 220 -21.19 9.89 -5.31
N ASN A 221 -21.15 11.15 -5.71
CA ASN A 221 -21.43 12.30 -4.84
C ASN A 221 -20.64 12.32 -3.51
N GLY A 222 -19.39 11.85 -3.52
CA GLY A 222 -18.54 11.86 -2.33
C GLY A 222 -18.69 10.67 -1.40
N LYS A 223 -19.36 9.59 -1.82
CA LYS A 223 -19.58 8.39 -1.00
C LYS A 223 -19.50 7.11 -1.86
N PHE A 224 -19.00 6.04 -1.26
CA PHE A 224 -19.12 4.69 -1.81
C PHE A 224 -20.46 4.06 -1.44
N THR A 225 -21.15 3.50 -2.43
CA THR A 225 -22.38 2.71 -2.25
C THR A 225 -22.20 1.32 -2.81
N ARG A 226 -22.66 0.31 -2.06
CA ARG A 226 -22.65 -1.08 -2.52
C ARG A 226 -23.70 -1.29 -3.60
N GLN A 227 -23.29 -1.91 -4.69
CA GLN A 227 -24.14 -2.43 -5.76
C GLN A 227 -24.03 -3.95 -5.79
N LYS A 228 -25.14 -4.63 -6.08
CA LYS A 228 -25.17 -6.10 -6.21
C LYS A 228 -24.90 -6.53 -7.63
#